data_AF-A0A946I697-F1
#
_entry.id   AF-A0A946I697-F1
#
_cell.length_a   1.000
_cell.length_b   1.000
_cell.length_c   1.000
_cell.angle_alpha   90.00
_cell.angle_beta   90.00
_cell.angle_gamma   90.00
#
_symmetry.space_group_name_H-M   'P 1'
#
loop_
_entity.id
_entity.type
_entity.pdbx_description
1 polymer ?
#
loop_
_entity_poly.entity_id
_entity_poly.type
_entity_poly.pdbx_seq_one_letter_code
_entity_poly.pdbx_strand_id
1 'polypeptide(L)' 'NALNNQNQLLSGSRKAYNQGLEFVKNEEFEQAIICFTNAINIDSSFSSAYLERAKCYAGPNNELAINDYNSVFALDSLN' A
#
# COMPACT_ATOMS: atom_id res chain seq x y z
N ASN A 1 12.24 22.30 -9.23
CA ASN A 1 12.00 21.33 -10.32
C ASN A 1 11.04 20.25 -9.85
N ALA A 2 9.97 19.98 -10.60
CA ALA A 2 8.88 19.08 -10.23
C ALA A 2 9.34 17.68 -9.75
N LEU A 3 10.44 17.17 -10.30
CA LEU A 3 11.11 15.91 -9.88
C LEU A 3 11.50 15.88 -8.39
N ASN A 4 11.98 16.98 -7.82
CA ASN A 4 12.37 17.01 -6.40
C ASN A 4 11.15 16.96 -5.47
N ASN A 5 10.04 17.56 -5.89
CA ASN A 5 8.79 17.53 -5.13
C ASN A 5 8.14 16.14 -5.23
N GLN A 6 8.19 15.51 -6.40
CA GLN A 6 7.72 14.14 -6.60
C GLN A 6 8.55 13.16 -5.75
N ASN A 7 9.88 13.30 -5.72
CA ASN A 7 10.76 12.49 -4.86
C ASN A 7 10.48 12.68 -3.35
N GLN A 8 10.14 13.90 -2.93
CA GLN A 8 9.72 14.16 -1.54
C GLN A 8 8.35 13.55 -1.22
N LEU A 9 7.37 13.64 -2.11
CA LEU A 9 6.05 13.01 -1.95
C LEU A 9 6.17 11.49 -1.86
N LEU A 10 6.99 10.87 -2.73
CA LEU A 10 7.31 9.44 -2.66
C LEU A 10 8.02 9.03 -1.36
N SER A 11 8.69 9.96 -0.67
CA SER A 11 9.23 9.68 0.67
C SER A 11 8.13 9.52 1.71
N GLY A 12 7.03 10.29 1.60
CA GLY A 12 5.87 10.16 2.47
C GLY A 12 5.16 8.82 2.29
N SER A 13 5.00 8.38 1.04
CA SER A 13 4.44 7.06 0.73
C SER A 13 5.26 5.92 1.33
N ARG A 14 6.59 5.93 1.12
CA ARG A 14 7.52 4.94 1.72
C ARG A 14 7.50 4.95 3.25
N LYS A 15 7.39 6.12 3.87
CA LYS A 15 7.28 6.24 5.33
C LYS A 15 5.99 5.60 5.84
N ALA A 16 4.85 5.89 5.21
CA ALA A 16 3.57 5.30 5.57
C ALA A 16 3.57 3.77 5.38
N TYR A 17 4.15 3.28 4.27
CA TYR A 17 4.33 1.85 4.03
C TYR A 17 5.15 1.17 5.13
N ASN A 18 6.31 1.73 5.51
CA ASN A 18 7.13 1.16 6.57
C ASN A 18 6.41 1.17 7.93
N GLN A 19 5.62 2.20 8.23
CA GLN A 19 4.78 2.21 9.43
C GLN A 19 3.73 1.10 9.41
N GLY A 20 3.10 0.86 8.26
CA GLY A 20 2.17 -0.25 8.09
C GLY A 20 2.83 -1.61 8.35
N LEU A 21 4.06 -1.82 7.88
CA LEU A 21 4.82 -3.04 8.15
C LEU A 21 5.11 -3.24 9.65
N GLU A 22 5.37 -2.18 10.41
CA GLU A 22 5.54 -2.28 11.86
C GLU A 22 4.25 -2.73 12.55
N PHE A 23 3.10 -2.21 12.13
CA PHE A 23 1.80 -2.67 12.65
C PHE A 23 1.50 -4.12 12.26
N VAL A 24 1.87 -4.56 11.04
CA VAL A 24 1.77 -5.98 10.62
C VAL A 24 2.59 -6.88 11.55
N LYS A 25 3.81 -6.48 11.91
CA LYS A 25 4.66 -7.25 12.86
C LYS A 25 4.03 -7.38 14.24
N ASN A 26 3.23 -6.40 14.64
CA ASN A 26 2.49 -6.40 15.90
C ASN A 26 1.09 -7.04 15.79
N GLU A 27 0.73 -7.61 14.63
CA GLU A 27 -0.60 -8.16 14.33
C GLU A 27 -1.75 -7.12 14.42
N GLU A 28 -1.40 -5.83 14.36
CA GLU A 28 -2.34 -4.70 14.38
C GLU A 28 -2.84 -4.39 12.95
N PHE A 29 -3.62 -5.31 12.38
CA PHE A 29 -3.98 -5.28 10.96
C PHE A 29 -4.83 -4.06 10.55
N GLU A 30 -5.72 -3.56 11.42
CA GLU A 30 -6.53 -2.37 11.12
C GLU A 30 -5.66 -1.12 10.95
N GLN A 31 -4.69 -0.92 11.86
CA GLN A 31 -3.72 0.17 11.80
C GLN A 31 -2.83 0.03 10.56
N ALA A 32 -2.39 -1.20 10.24
CA ALA A 32 -1.62 -1.47 9.03
C ALA A 32 -2.39 -1.07 7.76
N ILE A 33 -3.69 -1.41 7.68
CA ILE A 33 -4.55 -1.04 6.53
C ILE A 33 -4.62 0.48 6.35
N ILE A 34 -4.75 1.25 7.44
CA ILE A 34 -4.76 2.72 7.39
C ILE A 34 -3.42 3.24 6.85
N CYS A 35 -2.30 2.73 7.35
CA CYS A 35 -0.97 3.12 6.90
C CYS A 35 -0.74 2.82 5.41
N PHE A 36 -1.11 1.63 4.94
CA PHE A 36 -0.97 1.28 3.52
C PHE A 36 -1.92 2.09 2.64
N THR A 37 -3.12 2.38 3.11
CA THR A 37 -4.06 3.28 2.39
C THR A 37 -3.46 4.68 2.23
N ASN A 38 -2.80 5.21 3.26
CA ASN A 38 -2.09 6.48 3.16
C ASN A 38 -0.92 6.41 2.17
N ALA A 39 -0.16 5.32 2.15
CA ALA A 39 0.91 5.12 1.17
C ALA A 39 0.37 5.15 -0.27
N ILE A 40 -0.73 4.44 -0.52
CA ILE A 40 -1.42 4.36 -1.82
C ILE A 40 -1.99 5.73 -2.23
N ASN A 41 -2.58 6.48 -1.30
CA ASN A 41 -3.13 7.81 -1.59
C ASN A 41 -2.03 8.82 -2.01
N ILE A 42 -0.80 8.64 -1.53
CA ILE A 42 0.35 9.47 -1.89
C ILE A 42 0.98 8.99 -3.21
N ASP A 43 1.09 7.67 -3.38
CA ASP A 43 1.63 7.02 -4.58
C ASP A 43 0.71 5.86 -4.99
N SER A 44 -0.18 6.16 -5.94
CA SER A 44 -1.12 5.16 -6.45
C SER A 44 -0.46 4.09 -7.32
N SER A 45 0.83 4.22 -7.62
CA SER A 45 1.61 3.22 -8.34
C SER A 45 2.41 2.28 -7.42
N PHE A 46 2.24 2.41 -6.10
CA PHE A 46 3.01 1.64 -5.13
C PHE A 46 2.46 0.22 -4.95
N SER A 47 2.76 -0.68 -5.89
CA SER A 47 2.28 -2.06 -5.91
C SER A 47 2.47 -2.80 -4.58
N SER A 48 3.61 -2.62 -3.90
CA SER A 48 3.88 -3.27 -2.61
C SER A 48 2.90 -2.84 -1.51
N ALA A 49 2.40 -1.60 -1.51
CA ALA A 49 1.44 -1.15 -0.51
C ALA A 49 0.06 -1.79 -0.72
N TYR A 50 -0.37 -1.96 -1.97
CA TYR A 50 -1.58 -2.74 -2.30
C TYR A 50 -1.43 -4.19 -1.85
N LEU A 51 -0.28 -4.83 -2.16
CA LEU A 51 -0.03 -6.22 -1.80
C LEU A 51 -0.08 -6.45 -0.29
N GLU A 52 0.56 -5.60 0.51
CA GLU A 52 0.56 -5.75 1.97
C GLU A 52 -0.80 -5.41 2.59
N ARG A 53 -1.53 -4.41 2.05
CA ARG A 53 -2.90 -4.12 2.51
C ARG A 53 -3.85 -5.29 2.24
N ALA A 54 -3.73 -5.94 1.07
CA ALA A 54 -4.51 -7.11 0.72
C ALA A 54 -4.34 -8.26 1.73
N LYS A 55 -3.11 -8.48 2.20
CA LYS A 55 -2.80 -9.51 3.21
C LYS A 55 -3.38 -9.21 4.59
N CYS A 56 -3.59 -7.94 4.93
CA CYS A 56 -4.19 -7.54 6.20
C CYS A 56 -5.71 -7.75 6.25
N TYR A 57 -6.37 -7.91 5.11
CA TYR A 57 -7.80 -8.19 5.09
C TYR A 57 -8.09 -9.64 5.47
N ALA A 58 -9.08 -9.85 6.35
CA ALA A 58 -9.44 -11.19 6.81
C ALA A 58 -10.26 -11.95 5.76
N GLY A 59 -9.85 -13.20 5.51
CA GLY A 59 -10.64 -14.21 4.80
C GLY A 59 -10.31 -14.37 3.30
N PRO A 60 -10.45 -15.59 2.75
CA PRO A 60 -10.05 -15.91 1.37
C PRO A 60 -10.91 -15.25 0.29
N ASN A 61 -12.11 -14.76 0.63
CA ASN A 61 -13.06 -14.13 -0.29
C ASN A 61 -13.31 -12.65 0.05
N ASN A 62 -12.32 -11.99 0.65
CA ASN A 62 -12.46 -10.57 0.96
C ASN A 62 -12.38 -9.74 -0.32
N GLU A 63 -13.48 -9.09 -0.71
CA GLU A 63 -13.55 -8.29 -1.93
C GLU A 63 -12.51 -7.15 -1.94
N LEU A 64 -12.17 -6.58 -0.78
CA LEU A 64 -11.15 -5.54 -0.69
C LEU A 64 -9.76 -6.10 -1.02
N ALA A 65 -9.45 -7.31 -0.55
CA ALA A 65 -8.19 -7.98 -0.88
C ALA A 65 -8.11 -8.32 -2.38
N ILE A 66 -9.20 -8.83 -2.95
CA ILE A 66 -9.28 -9.16 -4.38
C ILE A 66 -9.04 -7.90 -5.23
N ASN A 67 -9.65 -6.78 -4.87
CA ASN A 67 -9.47 -5.51 -5.57
C ASN A 67 -8.01 -5.01 -5.48
N ASP A 68 -7.37 -5.15 -4.33
CA ASP A 68 -5.97 -4.77 -4.17
C ASP A 68 -5.04 -5.67 -4.98
N TYR A 69 -5.25 -6.99 -4.99
CA TYR A 69 -4.48 -7.90 -5.84
C TYR A 69 -4.64 -7.55 -7.34
N ASN A 70 -5.86 -7.26 -7.79
CA ASN A 70 -6.11 -6.83 -9.16
C ASN A 70 -5.38 -5.52 -9.49
N SER A 71 -5.28 -4.60 -8.52
CA SER A 71 -4.52 -3.36 -8.68
C SER A 71 -3.02 -3.64 -8.88
N VAL A 72 -2.44 -4.59 -8.12
CA VAL A 72 -1.05 -5.02 -8.31
C VAL A 72 -0.82 -5.55 -9.73
N PHE A 73 -1.67 -6.46 -10.21
CA PHE A 73 -1.54 -7.00 -11.57
C PHE A 73 -1.68 -5.94 -12.66
N ALA A 74 -2.59 -4.98 -12.48
CA ALA A 74 -2.77 -3.88 -13.42
C ALA A 74 -1.52 -3.00 -13.49
N LEU A 75 -0.92 -2.68 -12.34
CA LEU A 75 0.30 -1.86 -12.24
C LEU A 75 1.52 -2.58 -12.82
N ASP A 76 1.69 -3.87 -12.56
CA ASP A 76 2.78 -4.66 -13.13
C ASP A 76 2.66 -4.77 -14.66
N SER A 77 1.44 -4.81 -15.19
CA SER A 77 1.19 -4.85 -16.65
C SER A 77 1.41 -3.51 -17.36
N LEU A 78 1.54 -2.41 -16.61
CA LEU A 78 1.77 -1.05 -17.10
C LEU A 78 3.26 -0.67 -17.13
N ASN A 79 4.13 -1.51 -16.56
CA ASN A 79 5.58 -1.32 -16.43
C ASN A 79 6.37 -2.11 -17.49
#